data_AF-A0A3N0DTR7-F1
#
_entry.id   AF-A0A3N0DTR7-F1
#
_cell.length_a   1.000
_cell.length_b   1.000
_cell.length_c   1.000
_cell.angle_alpha   90.00
_cell.angle_beta   90.00
_cell.angle_gamma   90.00
#
_symmetry.space_group_name_H-M   'P 1'
#
loop_
_entity.id
_entity.type
_entity.pdbx_description
1 polymer ?
#
loop_
_entity_poly.entity_id
_entity_poly.type
_entity_poly.pdbx_seq_one_letter_code
_entity_poly.pdbx_strand_id
1 'polypeptide(L)'
;MQEGIREYVAPGVTITWEPGRCRHATECVRGLPTVFDRERRPWIAADAATVDEVVEVVDRCPSFALGYRTDDGRVRTAPEASG
;
A
#
# COMPACT_ATOMS: atom_id res chain seq x y z
N MET A 1 4.60 5.17 21.21
CA MET A 1 5.21 5.72 19.99
C MET A 1 4.21 5.43 18.90
N GLN A 2 3.46 6.45 18.46
CA GLN A 2 2.42 6.27 17.45
C GLN A 2 3.11 6.40 16.10
N GLU A 3 3.57 5.29 15.53
CA GLU A 3 4.12 5.30 14.18
C GLU A 3 2.99 5.64 13.20
N GLY A 4 2.93 6.92 12.84
CA GLY A 4 1.88 7.50 12.01
C GLY A 4 1.80 6.87 10.64
N ILE A 5 0.57 6.79 10.15
CA ILE A 5 0.21 6.39 8.80
C ILE A 5 0.95 7.27 7.79
N ARG A 6 1.57 6.66 6.78
CA ARG A 6 2.25 7.37 5.69
C ARG A 6 1.42 7.32 4.43
N GLU A 7 1.13 8.49 3.86
CA GLU A 7 0.36 8.60 2.63
C GLU A 7 1.27 8.99 1.46
N TYR A 8 1.10 8.31 0.34
CA TYR A 8 1.84 8.49 -0.90
C TYR A 8 0.85 8.82 -1.99
N VAL A 9 0.77 10.10 -2.35
CA VAL A 9 -0.18 10.60 -3.35
C VAL A 9 0.48 10.56 -4.72
N ALA A 10 -0.16 9.88 -5.66
CA ALA A 10 0.21 9.86 -7.07
C ALA A 10 -1.01 10.21 -7.95
N PRO A 11 -0.79 10.62 -9.21
CA PRO A 11 -1.88 10.85 -10.15
C PRO A 11 -2.71 9.57 -10.35
N GLY A 12 -3.98 9.61 -9.92
CA GLY A 12 -4.94 8.50 -10.06
C GLY A 12 -5.04 7.57 -8.85
N VAL A 13 -4.04 7.54 -7.95
CA VAL A 13 -4.08 6.71 -6.73
C VAL A 13 -3.29 7.31 -5.57
N THR A 14 -3.84 7.20 -4.37
CA THR A 14 -3.17 7.48 -3.10
C THR A 14 -2.96 6.17 -2.36
N ILE A 15 -1.71 5.84 -2.03
CA ILE A 15 -1.36 4.65 -1.25
C ILE A 15 -1.15 5.06 0.20
N THR A 16 -1.69 4.28 1.13
CA THR A 16 -1.60 4.53 2.56
C THR A 16 -0.88 3.35 3.20
N TRP A 17 0.14 3.61 4.01
CA TRP A 17 0.93 2.57 4.66
C TRP A 17 0.99 2.75 6.17
N GLU A 18 0.65 1.68 6.88
CA GLU A 18 0.64 1.60 8.32
C GLU A 18 1.75 0.65 8.82
N PRO A 19 2.93 1.19 9.20
CA PRO A 19 4.02 0.36 9.72
C PRO A 19 3.61 -0.48 10.93
N GLY A 20 2.74 0.05 11.80
CA GLY A 20 2.27 -0.65 13.00
C GLY A 20 1.45 -1.91 12.73
N ARG A 21 0.83 -2.03 11.53
CA ARG A 21 0.11 -3.24 11.10
C ARG A 21 0.96 -4.16 10.23
N CYS A 22 2.11 -3.68 9.73
CA CYS A 22 2.93 -4.43 8.80
C CYS A 22 3.65 -5.61 9.48
N ARG A 23 3.27 -6.85 9.15
CA ARG A 23 3.98 -8.06 9.60
C ARG A 23 5.28 -8.33 8.82
N HIS A 24 5.73 -7.41 7.96
CA HIS A 24 6.91 -7.60 7.10
C HIS A 24 6.86 -8.89 6.25
N ALA A 25 5.66 -9.24 5.73
CA ALA A 25 5.47 -10.44 4.92
C ALA A 25 6.21 -10.40 3.57
N THR A 26 6.80 -9.26 3.18
CA THR A 26 7.49 -9.01 1.90
C THR A 26 6.65 -9.21 0.64
N GLU A 27 5.36 -9.54 0.77
CA GLU A 27 4.48 -9.83 -0.36
C GLU A 27 4.26 -8.61 -1.26
N CYS A 28 4.17 -7.42 -0.67
CA CYS A 28 4.06 -6.18 -1.43
C CYS A 28 5.30 -5.88 -2.26
N VAL A 29 6.50 -6.02 -1.68
CA VAL A 29 7.78 -5.79 -2.36
C VAL A 29 8.05 -6.88 -3.41
N ARG A 30 7.68 -8.13 -3.15
CA ARG A 30 7.83 -9.22 -4.14
C ARG A 30 6.80 -9.17 -5.26
N GLY A 31 5.57 -8.76 -4.95
CA GLY A 31 4.50 -8.66 -5.93
C GLY A 31 4.68 -7.47 -6.86
N LEU A 32 5.10 -6.31 -6.33
CA LEU A 32 5.25 -5.09 -7.12
C LEU A 32 6.48 -4.27 -6.70
N PRO A 33 7.70 -4.76 -7.03
CA PRO A 33 8.96 -4.10 -6.65
C PRO A 33 9.14 -2.73 -7.33
N THR A 34 8.42 -2.47 -8.43
CA THR A 34 8.42 -1.16 -9.11
C THR A 34 7.81 -0.06 -8.23
N VAL A 35 6.79 -0.40 -7.45
CA VAL A 35 6.10 0.50 -6.52
C VAL A 35 6.67 0.41 -5.12
N PHE A 36 6.82 -0.79 -4.57
CA PHE A 36 7.29 -1.03 -3.20
C PHE A 36 8.76 -1.42 -3.21
N ASP A 37 9.63 -0.44 -2.97
CA ASP A 37 11.08 -0.62 -3.02
C ASP A 37 11.72 -0.09 -1.73
N ARG A 38 12.27 -0.99 -0.92
CA ARG A 38 12.87 -0.66 0.39
C ARG A 38 14.19 0.11 0.25
N GLU A 39 14.85 0.00 -0.89
CA GLU A 39 16.14 0.61 -1.19
C GLU A 39 15.95 2.01 -1.79
N ARG A 40 14.80 2.26 -2.42
CA ARG A 40 14.42 3.57 -2.95
C ARG A 40 13.94 4.55 -1.87
N ARG A 41 14.14 5.83 -2.12
CA ARG A 41 13.53 6.94 -1.36
C ARG A 41 12.86 7.91 -2.33
N PRO A 42 11.52 8.07 -2.30
CA PRO A 42 10.56 7.38 -1.43
C PRO A 42 10.46 5.87 -1.73
N TRP A 43 10.19 5.07 -0.69
CA TRP A 43 10.12 3.61 -0.79
C TRP A 43 8.79 3.10 -1.40
N ILE A 44 7.78 3.97 -1.47
CA ILE A 44 6.55 3.74 -2.22
C ILE A 44 6.52 4.76 -3.37
N ALA A 45 6.54 4.25 -4.60
CA ALA A 45 6.39 5.01 -5.83
C ALA A 45 5.03 4.64 -6.45
N ALA A 46 3.96 5.27 -5.98
CA ALA A 46 2.59 4.99 -6.43
C ALA A 46 2.35 5.34 -7.91
N ASP A 47 3.24 6.12 -8.53
CA ASP A 47 3.27 6.45 -9.96
C ASP A 47 4.03 5.42 -10.82
N ALA A 48 4.74 4.48 -10.19
CA ALA A 48 5.62 3.54 -10.90
C ALA A 48 4.90 2.28 -11.44
N ALA A 49 3.61 2.13 -11.17
CA ALA A 49 2.77 1.08 -11.72
C ALA A 49 1.32 1.57 -11.90
N THR A 50 0.51 0.71 -12.51
CA THR A 50 -0.91 1.01 -12.70
C THR A 50 -1.69 0.83 -11.41
N VAL A 51 -2.82 1.55 -11.30
CA VAL A 51 -3.75 1.44 -10.18
C VAL A 51 -4.18 -0.01 -9.93
N ASP A 52 -4.39 -0.78 -11.00
CA ASP A 52 -4.84 -2.17 -10.93
C ASP A 52 -3.79 -3.08 -10.30
N GLU A 53 -2.52 -2.94 -10.70
CA GLU A 53 -1.40 -3.69 -10.11
C GLU A 53 -1.22 -3.34 -8.62
N VAL A 54 -1.33 -2.05 -8.28
CA VAL A 54 -1.29 -1.62 -6.87
C VAL A 54 -2.42 -2.28 -6.09
N VAL A 55 -3.65 -2.25 -6.62
CA VAL A 55 -4.81 -2.87 -5.99
C VAL A 55 -4.58 -4.36 -5.76
N GLU A 56 -4.13 -5.09 -6.78
CA GLU A 56 -3.90 -6.53 -6.70
C GLU A 56 -2.87 -6.89 -5.62
N VAL A 57 -1.73 -6.19 -5.59
CA VAL A 57 -0.64 -6.46 -4.65
C VAL A 57 -0.99 -6.03 -3.24
N VAL A 58 -1.71 -4.91 -3.10
CA VAL A 58 -2.23 -4.46 -1.81
C VAL A 58 -3.27 -5.46 -1.29
N ASP A 59 -4.09 -6.07 -2.16
CA ASP A 59 -5.07 -7.09 -1.79
C ASP A 59 -4.44 -8.39 -1.28
N ARG A 60 -3.31 -8.79 -1.88
CA ARG A 60 -2.50 -9.92 -1.40
C ARG A 60 -1.92 -9.73 0.01
N CYS A 61 -1.94 -8.52 0.58
CA CYS A 61 -1.39 -8.27 1.91
C CYS A 61 -2.31 -8.86 3.00
N PRO A 62 -1.90 -9.94 3.71
CA PRO A 62 -2.76 -10.61 4.69
C PRO A 62 -2.93 -9.79 5.99
N SER A 63 -2.03 -8.84 6.24
CA SER A 63 -2.06 -7.98 7.42
C SER A 63 -2.82 -6.68 7.17
N PHE A 64 -3.26 -6.44 5.93
CA PHE A 64 -3.96 -5.22 5.53
C PHE A 64 -3.23 -3.91 5.93
N ALA A 65 -1.90 -3.96 6.04
CA ALA A 65 -1.09 -2.82 6.45
C ALA A 65 -0.96 -1.74 5.36
N LEU A 66 -1.38 -2.07 4.14
CA LEU A 66 -1.42 -1.20 2.99
C LEU A 66 -2.87 -0.96 2.60
N GLY A 67 -3.20 0.30 2.34
CA GLY A 67 -4.45 0.74 1.75
C GLY A 67 -4.21 1.54 0.47
N TYR A 68 -5.27 1.71 -0.30
CA TYR A 68 -5.25 2.57 -1.48
C TYR A 68 -6.57 3.34 -1.61
N ARG A 69 -6.51 4.48 -2.28
CA ARG A 69 -7.66 5.28 -2.70
C ARG A 69 -7.43 5.75 -4.13
N THR A 70 -8.30 5.36 -5.03
CA THR A 70 -8.20 5.65 -6.46
C THR A 70 -9.18 6.76 -6.85
N ASP A 71 -8.88 7.50 -7.90
CA ASP A 71 -9.81 8.49 -8.46
C ASP A 71 -11.08 7.84 -9.03
N ASP A 72 -10.96 6.59 -9.49
CA ASP A 72 -12.04 5.71 -9.96
C ASP A 72 -13.06 5.32 -8.85
N GLY A 73 -12.84 5.79 -7.61
CA GLY A 73 -13.72 5.55 -6.46
C GLY A 73 -13.42 4.27 -5.69
N ARG A 74 -12.44 3.47 -6.11
CA ARG A 74 -12.00 2.29 -5.34
C ARG A 74 -11.21 2.73 -4.12
N VAL A 75 -11.63 2.26 -2.95
CA VAL A 75 -10.94 2.46 -1.69
C VAL A 75 -10.80 1.13 -0.96
N ARG A 76 -9.61 0.85 -0.46
CA ARG A 76 -9.35 -0.28 0.43
C ARG A 76 -8.66 0.25 1.66
N THR A 77 -9.42 0.34 2.74
CA THR A 77 -8.91 0.51 4.09
C THR A 77 -8.79 -0.87 4.71
N ALA A 78 -7.84 -1.07 5.64
CA ALA A 78 -7.79 -2.31 6.38
C ALA A 78 -9.18 -2.62 6.97
N PRO A 79 -9.72 -3.85 6.82
CA PRO A 79 -10.93 -4.21 7.52
C PRO A 79 -10.68 -3.99 9.00
N GLU A 80 -11.56 -3.22 9.64
CA GLU A 80 -11.67 -3.28 11.10
C GLU A 80 -11.88 -4.75 11.41
N ALA A 81 -10.88 -5.37 12.06
CA ALA A 81 -10.84 -6.79 12.33
C ALA A 81 -12.22 -7.24 12.79
N SER A 82 -12.92 -7.95 11.92
CA SER A 82 -14.27 -8.40 12.20
C SER A 82 -14.14 -9.65 13.06
N GLY A 83 -14.40 -9.48 14.37
CA GLY A 83 -14.72 -10.56 15.31
C GLY A 83 -13.52 -11.25 15.96
#